data_AF-A0AAU1BHJ8-F1
#
_entry.id   AF-A0AAU1BHJ8-F1
#
_cell.length_a   1.000
_cell.length_b   1.000
_cell.length_c   1.000
_cell.angle_alpha   90.00
_cell.angle_beta   90.00
_cell.angle_gamma   90.00
#
_symmetry.space_group_name_H-M   'P 1'
#
loop_
_entity.id
_entity.type
_entity.pdbx_description
1 polymer ?
#
loop_
_entity_poly.entity_id
_entity_poly.type
_entity_poly.pdbx_seq_one_letter_code
_entity_poly.pdbx_strand_id
1 'polypeptide(L)'
;MGFLRKSSEDGHEAGARGGRLGRRQVLGGALGIAAGLAGAVVVAGPAAARTPSLADQAEWRFCGKCYGLFFRGYGTDGFCPAGNGHDSQGQFNFHIPHDVPETSSSQRNWRFCDKCLGMYWAGTGYDSSCPIGGSHRRAVDDYDFVLPHDVSENQSQRNWRFCDKCCGLFYNGRPDNGRCPTGNGHRRAGQYDFVLPYL
;
A
#
# COMPACT_ATOMS: atom_id res chain seq x y z
N MET A 1 6.35 57.25 15.97
CA MET A 1 7.46 57.46 16.92
C MET A 1 8.26 56.16 17.04
N GLY A 2 9.58 56.21 16.78
CA GLY A 2 10.65 55.27 17.20
C GLY A 2 10.70 53.90 16.49
N PHE A 3 11.68 53.55 15.63
CA PHE A 3 13.12 53.22 15.86
C PHE A 3 13.30 52.05 16.86
N LEU A 4 14.06 50.96 16.65
CA LEU A 4 15.40 50.70 16.06
C LEU A 4 15.47 49.21 15.57
N ARG A 5 16.01 48.85 14.39
CA ARG A 5 17.42 48.55 13.99
C ARG A 5 18.28 47.73 14.97
N LYS A 6 18.77 46.55 14.54
CA LYS A 6 20.21 46.15 14.28
C LYS A 6 20.28 44.63 13.99
N SER A 7 20.80 44.12 12.87
CA SER A 7 22.22 43.79 12.52
C SER A 7 22.94 42.99 13.62
N SER A 8 23.77 41.96 13.39
CA SER A 8 24.45 41.40 12.20
C SER A 8 25.36 40.24 12.64
N GLU A 9 25.88 39.45 11.67
CA GLU A 9 27.19 38.73 11.64
C GLU A 9 27.41 37.58 12.66
N ASP A 10 28.29 36.58 12.49
CA ASP A 10 29.04 35.91 11.41
C ASP A 10 29.80 34.75 12.11
N GLY A 11 30.32 33.76 11.36
CA GLY A 11 31.37 32.83 11.84
C GLY A 11 31.15 31.37 11.42
N HIS A 12 31.61 30.92 10.25
CA HIS A 12 32.97 30.50 9.85
C HIS A 12 33.30 29.02 10.16
N GLU A 13 33.22 28.25 9.08
CA GLU A 13 34.05 27.11 8.62
C GLU A 13 34.97 26.34 9.58
N ALA A 14 34.82 25.01 9.56
CA ALA A 14 35.88 24.00 9.42
C ALA A 14 35.17 22.66 9.08
N GLY A 15 35.48 21.87 8.06
CA GLY A 15 36.78 21.60 7.46
C GLY A 15 37.13 20.14 7.76
N ALA A 16 36.90 19.22 6.81
CA ALA A 16 37.72 18.02 6.64
C ALA A 16 37.32 17.26 5.37
N ARG A 17 38.15 17.42 4.34
CA ARG A 17 38.27 16.55 3.17
C ARG A 17 38.93 15.23 3.58
N GLY A 18 38.63 14.18 2.83
CA GLY A 18 39.66 13.22 2.43
C GLY A 18 39.31 11.77 2.73
N GLY A 19 39.26 10.96 1.66
CA GLY A 19 39.25 9.51 1.81
C GLY A 19 38.85 8.72 0.58
N ARG A 20 39.32 9.08 -0.63
CA ARG A 20 39.31 8.15 -1.76
C ARG A 20 40.23 6.98 -1.40
N LEU A 21 39.67 5.79 -1.20
CA LEU A 21 40.48 4.59 -1.01
C LEU A 21 41.05 4.16 -2.37
N GLY A 22 42.30 4.57 -2.59
CA GLY A 22 43.13 4.18 -3.71
C GLY A 22 43.70 2.77 -3.54
N ARG A 23 43.73 2.06 -4.68
CA ARG A 23 44.23 0.70 -4.87
C ARG A 23 45.74 0.65 -4.64
N ARG A 24 46.21 -0.04 -3.59
CA ARG A 24 47.64 -0.37 -3.43
C ARG A 24 47.89 -1.80 -3.89
N GLN A 25 48.70 -1.93 -4.93
CA GLN A 25 49.36 -3.16 -5.33
C GLN A 25 50.39 -3.56 -4.26
N VAL A 26 50.44 -4.86 -3.95
CA VAL A 26 51.56 -5.48 -3.23
C VAL A 26 52.12 -6.56 -4.14
N LEU A 27 53.35 -6.34 -4.61
CA LEU A 27 54.23 -7.36 -5.20
C LEU A 27 55.23 -7.77 -4.13
N GLY A 28 55.32 -9.07 -3.84
CA GLY A 28 56.30 -9.62 -2.92
C GLY A 28 56.41 -11.14 -3.04
N GLY A 29 57.45 -11.59 -3.75
CA GLY A 29 58.25 -12.79 -3.46
C GLY A 29 57.58 -14.16 -3.42
N ALA A 30 57.86 -14.99 -4.43
CA ALA A 30 57.72 -16.44 -4.36
C ALA A 30 58.96 -17.09 -3.72
N LEU A 31 58.78 -18.13 -2.89
CA LEU A 31 59.58 -19.36 -2.90
C LEU A 31 59.07 -20.39 -1.88
N GLY A 32 58.60 -21.53 -2.41
CA GLY A 32 58.78 -22.89 -1.91
C GLY A 32 58.12 -23.32 -0.59
N ILE A 33 57.19 -24.28 -0.68
CA ILE A 33 57.33 -25.67 -0.16
C ILE A 33 56.10 -26.44 -0.66
N ALA A 34 56.36 -27.56 -1.33
CA ALA A 34 55.33 -28.49 -1.78
C ALA A 34 54.81 -29.31 -0.59
N ALA A 35 53.53 -29.13 -0.26
CA ALA A 35 52.76 -30.06 0.54
C ALA A 35 51.31 -30.02 0.03
N GLY A 36 50.82 -31.16 -0.45
CA GLY A 36 49.55 -31.27 -1.17
C GLY A 36 48.37 -30.76 -0.35
N LEU A 37 47.73 -29.70 -0.85
CA LEU A 37 46.42 -29.25 -0.38
C LEU A 37 45.40 -29.67 -1.43
N ALA A 38 44.54 -30.62 -1.07
CA ALA A 38 43.31 -30.89 -1.80
C ALA A 38 42.47 -29.61 -1.76
N GLY A 39 42.52 -28.83 -2.84
CA GLY A 39 41.74 -27.61 -2.99
C GLY A 39 40.26 -27.95 -3.06
N ALA A 40 39.55 -27.85 -1.94
CA ALA A 40 38.10 -27.87 -1.93
C ALA A 40 37.62 -26.55 -2.56
N VAL A 41 37.27 -26.60 -3.84
CA VAL A 41 36.62 -25.50 -4.54
C VAL A 41 35.21 -25.40 -3.97
N VAL A 42 35.01 -24.52 -2.99
CA VAL A 42 33.66 -24.15 -2.54
C VAL A 42 33.01 -23.34 -3.64
N VAL A 43 32.25 -24.03 -4.49
CA VAL A 43 31.36 -23.37 -5.45
C VAL A 43 30.24 -22.74 -4.64
N ALA A 44 30.33 -21.44 -4.41
CA ALA A 44 29.21 -20.68 -3.85
C ALA A 44 28.05 -20.79 -4.85
N GLY A 45 27.05 -21.61 -4.50
CA GLY A 45 25.81 -21.66 -5.26
C GLY A 45 25.17 -20.26 -5.31
N PRO A 46 24.39 -19.95 -6.36
CA PRO A 46 23.73 -18.66 -6.43
C PRO A 46 22.88 -18.49 -5.17
N ALA A 47 23.09 -17.39 -4.46
CA ALA A 47 22.19 -17.00 -3.38
C ALA A 47 20.80 -16.89 -3.99
N ALA A 48 19.87 -17.74 -3.54
CA ALA A 48 18.48 -17.65 -3.93
C ALA A 48 18.03 -16.22 -3.64
N ALA A 49 17.73 -15.46 -4.70
CA ALA A 49 17.14 -14.15 -4.56
C ALA A 49 15.85 -14.36 -3.75
N ARG A 50 15.80 -13.81 -2.53
CA ARG A 50 14.54 -13.71 -1.82
C ARG A 50 13.65 -12.86 -2.69
N THR A 51 12.58 -13.45 -3.21
CA THR A 51 11.48 -12.69 -3.80
C THR A 51 11.09 -11.67 -2.73
N PRO A 52 11.17 -10.35 -3.00
CA PRO A 52 10.66 -9.38 -2.06
C PRO A 52 9.21 -9.77 -1.75
N SER A 53 8.88 -9.96 -0.47
CA SER A 53 7.48 -9.99 -0.08
C SER A 53 6.89 -8.67 -0.54
N LEU A 54 5.88 -8.73 -1.40
CA LEU A 54 5.13 -7.53 -1.78
C LEU A 54 4.70 -6.83 -0.48
N ALA A 55 4.91 -5.52 -0.40
CA ALA A 55 4.39 -4.76 0.72
C ALA A 55 2.86 -4.88 0.67
N ASP A 56 2.30 -5.58 1.65
CA ASP A 56 0.87 -5.78 1.79
C ASP A 56 0.42 -5.44 3.21
N GLN A 57 -0.82 -4.98 3.31
CA GLN A 57 -1.49 -4.73 4.58
C GLN A 57 -2.63 -5.72 4.75
N ALA A 58 -2.57 -6.49 5.83
CA ALA A 58 -3.66 -7.36 6.28
C ALA A 58 -4.79 -6.57 6.96
N GLU A 59 -5.73 -7.27 7.60
CA GLU A 59 -6.86 -6.73 8.37
C GLU A 59 -7.90 -5.93 7.57
N TRP A 60 -7.94 -6.12 6.26
CA TRP A 60 -9.04 -5.66 5.44
C TRP A 60 -10.17 -6.68 5.43
N ARG A 61 -11.38 -6.22 5.71
CA ARG A 61 -12.56 -7.07 5.93
C ARG A 61 -13.71 -6.64 5.02
N PHE A 62 -14.51 -7.62 4.62
CA PHE A 62 -15.77 -7.38 3.95
C PHE A 62 -16.83 -6.97 4.97
N CYS A 63 -17.55 -5.87 4.70
CA CYS A 63 -18.70 -5.48 5.50
C CYS A 63 -19.98 -6.12 4.96
N GLY A 64 -20.68 -6.93 5.75
CA GLY A 64 -21.92 -7.60 5.32
C GLY A 64 -23.13 -6.69 5.11
N LYS A 65 -23.04 -5.42 5.52
CA LYS A 65 -24.15 -4.46 5.43
C LYS A 65 -24.04 -3.52 4.22
N CYS A 66 -22.84 -2.98 4.00
CA CYS A 66 -22.58 -2.06 2.89
C CYS A 66 -21.85 -2.71 1.72
N TYR A 67 -21.35 -3.93 1.89
CA TYR A 67 -20.49 -4.65 0.94
C TYR A 67 -19.18 -3.96 0.61
N GLY A 68 -18.85 -2.88 1.33
CA GLY A 68 -17.58 -2.19 1.22
C GLY A 68 -16.45 -2.95 1.90
N LEU A 69 -15.23 -2.71 1.40
CA LEU A 69 -14.00 -3.12 2.07
C LEU A 69 -13.65 -2.09 3.15
N PHE A 70 -13.41 -2.55 4.38
CA PHE A 70 -13.01 -1.69 5.50
C PHE A 70 -11.82 -2.28 6.25
N PHE A 71 -11.01 -1.41 6.85
CA PHE A 71 -9.84 -1.80 7.61
C PHE A 71 -10.19 -1.96 9.09
N ARG A 72 -9.80 -3.10 9.67
CA ARG A 72 -10.08 -3.46 11.07
C ARG A 72 -8.85 -3.41 11.98
N GLY A 73 -7.83 -2.63 11.61
CA GLY A 73 -6.63 -2.45 12.44
C GLY A 73 -6.78 -1.46 13.61
N TYR A 74 -7.97 -0.91 13.83
CA TYR A 74 -8.27 0.00 14.94
C TYR A 74 -9.29 -0.63 15.90
N GLY A 75 -9.38 -0.12 17.13
CA GLY A 75 -10.37 -0.56 18.13
C GLY A 75 -11.82 -0.15 17.84
N THR A 76 -12.10 0.38 16.65
CA THR A 76 -13.44 0.76 16.19
C THR A 76 -13.68 0.20 14.79
N ASP A 77 -14.94 -0.05 14.44
CA ASP A 77 -15.32 -0.48 13.09
C ASP A 77 -15.73 0.70 12.19
N GLY A 78 -15.35 1.94 12.52
CA GLY A 78 -15.62 3.10 11.67
C GLY A 78 -17.09 3.46 11.54
N PHE A 79 -17.49 4.00 10.39
CA PHE A 79 -18.86 4.41 10.09
C PHE A 79 -19.38 3.72 8.83
N CYS A 80 -20.36 2.85 9.01
CA CYS A 80 -21.04 2.15 7.94
C CYS A 80 -22.21 2.99 7.41
N PRO A 81 -22.41 3.08 6.08
CA PRO A 81 -23.57 3.78 5.50
C PRO A 81 -24.92 3.09 5.81
N ALA A 82 -24.90 1.84 6.31
CA ALA A 82 -26.07 1.16 6.85
C ALA A 82 -26.38 1.50 8.32
N GLY A 83 -25.59 2.40 8.93
CA GLY A 83 -25.66 2.75 10.34
C GLY A 83 -24.68 1.95 11.21
N ASN A 84 -24.24 2.59 12.30
CA ASN A 84 -23.22 2.10 13.24
C ASN A 84 -21.87 1.80 12.57
N GLY A 85 -21.01 1.01 13.22
CA GLY A 85 -19.74 0.54 12.64
C GLY A 85 -19.92 -0.50 11.54
N HIS A 86 -18.88 -0.75 10.76
CA HIS A 86 -18.84 -1.86 9.81
C HIS A 86 -19.02 -3.21 10.52
N ASP A 87 -19.58 -4.19 9.81
CA ASP A 87 -19.83 -5.53 10.34
C ASP A 87 -19.01 -6.52 9.54
N SER A 88 -17.92 -7.00 10.13
CA SER A 88 -17.03 -7.99 9.52
C SER A 88 -17.79 -9.29 9.32
N GLN A 89 -18.11 -9.58 8.06
CA GLN A 89 -18.74 -10.83 7.66
C GLN A 89 -17.82 -11.59 6.70
N GLY A 90 -18.01 -12.91 6.63
CA GLY A 90 -17.16 -13.78 5.83
C GLY A 90 -15.87 -14.19 6.54
N GLN A 91 -15.06 -14.98 5.84
CA GLN A 91 -13.94 -15.71 6.42
C GLN A 91 -12.60 -15.03 6.11
N PHE A 92 -12.57 -14.19 5.07
CA PHE A 92 -11.32 -13.68 4.51
C PHE A 92 -10.77 -12.51 5.30
N ASN A 93 -9.45 -12.58 5.53
CA ASN A 93 -8.63 -11.45 5.86
C ASN A 93 -7.91 -11.02 4.58
N PHE A 94 -8.29 -9.89 4.00
CA PHE A 94 -7.68 -9.46 2.75
C PHE A 94 -6.33 -8.80 3.01
N HIS A 95 -5.38 -9.11 2.13
CA HIS A 95 -4.04 -8.56 2.10
C HIS A 95 -3.95 -7.65 0.89
N ILE A 96 -3.88 -6.34 1.13
CA ILE A 96 -3.92 -5.34 0.07
C ILE A 96 -2.50 -4.85 -0.22
N PRO A 97 -1.97 -5.05 -1.45
CA PRO A 97 -0.69 -4.49 -1.83
C PRO A 97 -0.67 -2.97 -1.73
N HIS A 98 0.46 -2.40 -1.33
CA HIS A 98 0.60 -0.96 -1.24
C HIS A 98 2.03 -0.49 -1.52
N ASP A 99 2.16 0.76 -1.93
CA ASP A 99 3.43 1.44 -2.23
C ASP A 99 4.32 0.66 -3.20
N VAL A 100 3.69 -0.10 -4.10
CA VAL A 100 4.32 -0.80 -5.22
C VAL A 100 3.97 -0.10 -6.55
N PRO A 101 4.78 -0.26 -7.60
CA PRO A 101 4.44 0.30 -8.91
C PRO A 101 3.12 -0.24 -9.46
N GLU A 102 2.34 0.63 -10.11
CA GLU A 102 1.20 0.20 -10.93
C GLU A 102 1.71 -0.60 -12.15
N THR A 103 0.99 -1.65 -12.50
CA THR A 103 1.19 -2.50 -13.68
C THR A 103 -0.05 -2.49 -14.58
N SER A 104 0.01 -3.14 -15.74
CA SER A 104 -1.15 -3.27 -16.63
C SER A 104 -2.33 -4.06 -16.04
N SER A 105 -2.12 -4.79 -14.95
CA SER A 105 -3.11 -5.63 -14.27
C SER A 105 -3.32 -5.23 -12.81
N SER A 106 -3.05 -3.97 -12.49
CA SER A 106 -3.28 -3.41 -11.17
C SER A 106 -3.58 -1.92 -11.26
N GLN A 107 -4.32 -1.38 -10.30
CA GLN A 107 -4.63 0.05 -10.25
C GLN A 107 -4.18 0.64 -8.91
N ARG A 108 -3.43 1.74 -8.93
CA ARG A 108 -3.02 2.51 -7.76
C ARG A 108 -4.02 3.62 -7.42
N ASN A 109 -3.66 4.47 -6.45
CA ASN A 109 -4.46 5.56 -5.92
C ASN A 109 -5.70 5.09 -5.14
N TRP A 110 -5.68 3.86 -4.64
CA TRP A 110 -6.61 3.44 -3.61
C TRP A 110 -6.10 3.90 -2.25
N ARG A 111 -7.00 4.43 -1.44
CA ARG A 111 -6.70 5.16 -0.21
C ARG A 111 -7.60 4.67 0.91
N PHE A 112 -7.08 4.73 2.12
CA PHE A 112 -7.85 4.50 3.32
C PHE A 112 -8.49 5.81 3.80
N CYS A 113 -9.79 5.75 4.10
CA CYS A 113 -10.54 6.86 4.69
C CYS A 113 -10.53 6.77 6.22
N ASP A 114 -9.88 7.71 6.90
CA ASP A 114 -9.76 7.70 8.38
C ASP A 114 -11.06 8.01 9.14
N LYS A 115 -12.09 8.47 8.42
CA LYS A 115 -13.42 8.74 8.94
C LYS A 115 -14.26 7.47 9.01
N CYS A 116 -14.45 6.82 7.86
CA CYS A 116 -15.33 5.65 7.77
C CYS A 116 -14.59 4.32 7.88
N LEU A 117 -13.25 4.35 7.85
CA LEU A 117 -12.35 3.18 7.76
C LEU A 117 -12.47 2.37 6.45
N GLY A 118 -13.12 2.94 5.44
CA GLY A 118 -13.34 2.29 4.14
C GLY A 118 -12.25 2.60 3.12
N MET A 119 -12.06 1.68 2.18
CA MET A 119 -11.21 1.87 1.01
C MET A 119 -11.95 2.71 -0.06
N TYR A 120 -11.29 3.74 -0.60
CA TYR A 120 -11.82 4.56 -1.68
C TYR A 120 -10.76 4.86 -2.73
N TRP A 121 -11.17 5.05 -3.97
CA TRP A 121 -10.28 5.48 -5.05
C TRP A 121 -10.16 7.01 -5.05
N ALA A 122 -8.94 7.52 -4.96
CA ALA A 122 -8.62 8.95 -4.95
C ALA A 122 -8.15 9.47 -6.31
N GLY A 123 -8.62 8.85 -7.40
CA GLY A 123 -8.42 9.37 -8.75
C GLY A 123 -9.30 10.58 -9.06
N THR A 124 -9.21 11.09 -10.28
CA THR A 124 -9.95 12.26 -10.74
C THR A 124 -11.26 11.87 -11.44
N GLY A 125 -12.17 12.83 -11.60
CA GLY A 125 -13.38 12.68 -12.41
C GLY A 125 -14.64 12.20 -11.68
N TYR A 126 -14.59 12.05 -10.36
CA TYR A 126 -15.75 11.64 -9.55
C TYR A 126 -15.84 12.43 -8.25
N ASP A 127 -17.05 12.81 -7.87
CA ASP A 127 -17.33 13.31 -6.54
C ASP A 127 -17.38 12.13 -5.55
N SER A 128 -16.59 12.21 -4.49
CA SER A 128 -16.56 11.17 -3.46
C SER A 128 -17.57 11.45 -2.35
N SER A 129 -18.17 10.40 -1.77
CA SER A 129 -19.16 10.54 -0.69
C SER A 129 -18.85 9.60 0.48
N CYS A 130 -18.48 10.19 1.61
CA CYS A 130 -18.19 9.48 2.85
C CYS A 130 -19.48 9.28 3.67
N PRO A 131 -19.67 8.11 4.33
CA PRO A 131 -20.79 7.87 5.26
C PRO A 131 -20.94 8.91 6.39
N ILE A 132 -19.83 9.52 6.84
CA ILE A 132 -19.85 10.60 7.85
C ILE A 132 -20.40 11.92 7.29
N GLY A 133 -20.43 12.06 5.96
CA GLY A 133 -20.73 13.30 5.26
C GLY A 133 -19.49 13.92 4.60
N GLY A 134 -19.72 14.62 3.49
CA GLY A 134 -18.67 15.17 2.63
C GLY A 134 -17.84 14.12 1.93
N SER A 135 -16.66 14.51 1.44
CA SER A 135 -15.72 13.64 0.74
C SER A 135 -14.96 12.69 1.67
N HIS A 136 -14.48 11.57 1.12
CA HIS A 136 -13.51 10.71 1.79
C HIS A 136 -12.24 11.50 2.15
N ARG A 137 -11.62 11.17 3.28
CA ARG A 137 -10.42 11.84 3.79
C ARG A 137 -9.31 10.83 3.98
N ARG A 138 -8.19 11.07 3.31
CA ARG A 138 -6.94 10.33 3.47
C ARG A 138 -6.40 10.47 4.90
N ALA A 139 -5.94 9.37 5.50
CA ALA A 139 -5.22 9.43 6.78
C ALA A 139 -3.84 10.11 6.64
N VAL A 140 -3.27 10.58 7.75
CA VAL A 140 -1.94 11.22 7.75
C VAL A 140 -0.85 10.22 7.31
N ASP A 141 -0.89 9.00 7.84
CA ASP A 141 0.04 7.90 7.55
C ASP A 141 -0.60 6.83 6.65
N ASP A 142 -1.31 7.28 5.61
CA ASP A 142 -1.98 6.41 4.64
C ASP A 142 -1.01 5.84 3.58
N TYR A 143 -1.24 4.59 3.20
CA TYR A 143 -0.54 3.94 2.10
C TYR A 143 -1.18 4.23 0.74
N ASP A 144 -0.41 4.14 -0.34
CA ASP A 144 -0.97 4.08 -1.70
C ASP A 144 -1.27 2.63 -2.07
N PHE A 145 -2.52 2.21 -1.87
CA PHE A 145 -2.93 0.84 -2.17
C PHE A 145 -3.03 0.61 -3.68
N VAL A 146 -2.62 -0.59 -4.08
CA VAL A 146 -2.56 -1.04 -5.47
C VAL A 146 -3.37 -2.33 -5.60
N LEU A 147 -4.55 -2.22 -6.21
CA LEU A 147 -5.47 -3.34 -6.34
C LEU A 147 -5.22 -4.11 -7.64
N PRO A 148 -4.95 -5.43 -7.60
CA PRO A 148 -4.95 -6.27 -8.79
C PRO A 148 -6.33 -6.24 -9.47
N HIS A 149 -6.35 -6.27 -10.80
CA HIS A 149 -7.59 -6.39 -11.57
C HIS A 149 -7.42 -7.27 -12.80
N ASP A 150 -8.51 -7.92 -13.21
CA ASP A 150 -8.60 -8.73 -14.44
C ASP A 150 -7.53 -9.84 -14.52
N VAL A 151 -7.14 -10.36 -13.35
CA VAL A 151 -6.24 -11.50 -13.19
C VAL A 151 -7.01 -12.75 -12.74
N SER A 152 -6.43 -13.93 -12.94
CA SER A 152 -6.98 -15.18 -12.42
C SER A 152 -7.04 -15.19 -10.89
N GLU A 153 -8.06 -15.83 -10.31
CA GLU A 153 -8.09 -16.09 -8.87
C GLU A 153 -6.98 -17.06 -8.46
N ASN A 154 -6.25 -16.67 -7.43
CA ASN A 154 -5.30 -17.51 -6.71
C ASN A 154 -5.20 -16.99 -5.28
N GLN A 155 -5.78 -17.72 -4.32
CA GLN A 155 -5.93 -17.25 -2.93
C GLN A 155 -6.45 -15.80 -2.88
N SER A 156 -7.47 -15.53 -3.69
CA SER A 156 -8.01 -14.21 -3.90
C SER A 156 -9.49 -14.26 -4.26
N GLN A 157 -10.16 -13.12 -4.18
CA GLN A 157 -11.59 -12.99 -4.46
C GLN A 157 -11.81 -11.95 -5.56
N ARG A 158 -12.46 -12.34 -6.68
CA ARG A 158 -12.93 -11.39 -7.73
C ARG A 158 -14.25 -10.73 -7.35
N ASN A 159 -14.84 -10.01 -8.30
CA ASN A 159 -16.12 -9.31 -8.20
C ASN A 159 -16.10 -8.10 -7.28
N TRP A 160 -14.91 -7.54 -7.00
CA TRP A 160 -14.79 -6.24 -6.36
C TRP A 160 -14.84 -5.15 -7.42
N ARG A 161 -15.65 -4.12 -7.18
CA ARG A 161 -15.98 -3.10 -8.17
C ARG A 161 -15.82 -1.71 -7.56
N PHE A 162 -15.50 -0.76 -8.42
CA PHE A 162 -15.53 0.66 -8.09
C PHE A 162 -16.98 1.20 -8.16
N CYS A 163 -17.34 2.02 -7.18
CA CYS A 163 -18.62 2.75 -7.17
C CYS A 163 -18.41 4.23 -7.49
N ASP A 164 -18.96 4.72 -8.60
CA ASP A 164 -18.81 6.11 -9.04
C ASP A 164 -19.60 7.14 -8.21
N LYS A 165 -20.55 6.70 -7.39
CA LYS A 165 -21.34 7.59 -6.53
C LYS A 165 -20.62 7.97 -5.24
N CYS A 166 -19.76 7.10 -4.73
CA CYS A 166 -19.06 7.32 -3.47
C CYS A 166 -17.54 7.20 -3.57
N CYS A 167 -17.03 6.72 -4.70
CA CYS A 167 -15.65 6.32 -4.94
C CYS A 167 -15.16 5.12 -4.12
N GLY A 168 -16.05 4.41 -3.44
CA GLY A 168 -15.71 3.24 -2.62
C GLY A 168 -15.53 1.96 -3.42
N LEU A 169 -14.69 1.06 -2.90
CA LEU A 169 -14.61 -0.33 -3.36
C LEU A 169 -15.73 -1.15 -2.72
N PHE A 170 -16.49 -1.89 -3.52
CA PHE A 170 -17.57 -2.76 -3.01
C PHE A 170 -17.58 -4.12 -3.70
N TYR A 171 -18.04 -5.13 -2.98
CA TYR A 171 -18.25 -6.47 -3.52
C TYR A 171 -19.59 -6.55 -4.27
N ASN A 172 -19.52 -6.87 -5.56
CA ASN A 172 -20.65 -6.99 -6.49
C ASN A 172 -21.03 -8.46 -6.75
N GLY A 173 -20.82 -9.35 -5.77
CA GLY A 173 -21.20 -10.78 -5.86
C GLY A 173 -22.56 -11.10 -5.23
N ARG A 174 -23.34 -10.09 -4.83
CA ARG A 174 -24.66 -10.22 -4.19
C ARG A 174 -25.67 -9.31 -4.91
N PRO A 175 -26.96 -9.68 -4.97
CA PRO A 175 -27.94 -9.05 -5.87
C PRO A 175 -28.31 -7.60 -5.52
N ASP A 176 -28.14 -7.19 -4.27
CA ASP A 176 -28.58 -5.89 -3.74
C ASP A 176 -27.46 -4.84 -3.69
N ASN A 177 -26.23 -5.20 -4.07
CA ASN A 177 -25.05 -4.32 -4.11
C ASN A 177 -24.74 -3.53 -2.83
N GLY A 178 -25.32 -3.90 -1.69
CA GLY A 178 -25.04 -3.30 -0.38
C GLY A 178 -25.42 -1.83 -0.28
N ARG A 179 -25.46 -1.30 0.95
CA ARG A 179 -25.79 0.11 1.18
C ARG A 179 -24.68 1.07 0.74
N CYS A 180 -24.96 1.94 -0.23
CA CYS A 180 -24.10 3.08 -0.61
C CYS A 180 -24.39 4.32 0.26
N PRO A 181 -23.37 5.15 0.60
CA PRO A 181 -23.54 6.41 1.31
C PRO A 181 -24.54 7.37 0.65
N THR A 182 -24.71 7.30 -0.67
CA THR A 182 -25.65 8.16 -1.42
C THR A 182 -27.09 7.63 -1.42
N GLY A 183 -27.44 6.72 -0.50
CA GLY A 183 -28.82 6.31 -0.22
C GLY A 183 -29.40 5.15 -1.04
N ASN A 184 -28.66 4.57 -1.98
CA ASN A 184 -29.08 3.44 -2.83
C ASN A 184 -28.09 2.27 -2.74
N GLY A 185 -28.24 1.24 -3.58
CA GLY A 185 -27.19 0.25 -3.82
C GLY A 185 -25.93 0.87 -4.44
N HIS A 186 -24.75 0.25 -4.23
CA HIS A 186 -23.55 0.65 -4.97
C HIS A 186 -23.78 0.51 -6.49
N ARG A 187 -23.25 1.47 -7.26
CA ARG A 187 -23.34 1.46 -8.72
C ARG A 187 -21.96 1.15 -9.29
N ARG A 188 -21.82 -0.02 -9.93
CA ARG A 188 -20.60 -0.38 -10.65
C ARG A 188 -20.30 0.66 -11.73
N ALA A 189 -19.07 1.15 -11.72
CA ALA A 189 -18.48 1.96 -12.77
C ALA A 189 -17.02 1.54 -13.00
N GLY A 190 -16.38 2.09 -14.04
CA GLY A 190 -15.08 1.63 -14.50
C GLY A 190 -15.15 0.28 -15.23
N GLN A 191 -14.00 -0.18 -15.72
CA GLN A 191 -13.89 -1.40 -16.52
C GLN A 191 -13.42 -2.61 -15.69
N TYR A 192 -12.71 -2.36 -14.59
CA TYR A 192 -11.96 -3.36 -13.86
C TYR A 192 -12.82 -4.29 -13.00
N ASP A 193 -12.46 -5.57 -13.01
CA ASP A 193 -12.83 -6.53 -11.97
C ASP A 193 -11.66 -6.67 -10.99
N PHE A 194 -11.75 -6.03 -9.82
CA PHE A 194 -10.68 -6.11 -8.83
C PHE A 194 -10.67 -7.48 -8.17
N VAL A 195 -9.45 -7.96 -7.91
CA VAL A 195 -9.18 -9.28 -7.36
C VAL A 195 -8.38 -9.09 -6.08
N LEU A 196 -9.01 -9.32 -4.93
CA LEU A 196 -8.40 -9.06 -3.62
C LEU A 196 -7.74 -10.32 -3.06
N PRO A 197 -6.41 -10.32 -2.81
CA PRO A 197 -5.73 -11.42 -2.15
C PRO A 197 -6.20 -11.60 -0.70
N TYR A 198 -6.21 -12.85 -0.22
CA TYR A 198 -6.44 -13.20 1.18
C TYR A 198 -5.56 -14.38 1.59
N LEU A 199 -5.31 -14.53 2.90
CA LEU A 199 -4.66 -15.70 3.50
C LEU A 199 -5.66 -16.57 4.28
#